data_AF-A0A9W6X8I4-F1
#
_entry.id   AF-A0A9W6X8I4-F1
#
_cell.length_a   1.000
_cell.length_b   1.000
_cell.length_c   1.000
_cell.angle_alpha   90.00
_cell.angle_beta   90.00
_cell.angle_gamma   90.00
#
_symmetry.space_group_name_H-M   'P 1'
#
loop_
_entity.id
_entity.type
_entity.pdbx_description
1 polymer ?
#
loop_
_entity_poly.entity_id
_entity_poly.type
_entity_poly.pdbx_seq_one_letter_code
_entity_poly.pdbx_strand_id
1 'polypeptide(L)'
;MTADPPRVVPQPKPQRTPSADKDARLCGGGRMQHNKMFAFFFLIVMSCALGLICVASLIQQRDLQLQRLAVRSLHSNGDHVEGTGLRGQMTELMQQPAEEEPAVDELGDDISNFECVGWKAQRDCSPDGGPDPTNDRACNVTVHNGESGFCHIRHKKTGELHQVMKMHCDSLRADVAFRCDEFATFLQYGRKATEYVHDPEFSMEKCRQALVDDQVRTVAVMNEKPKVADGNLVDKIRRGVELSRTTAPPEDMARLRKEVQIVPTQPSSYERGIIFVVYEKMLQSVYASVRSLRTMGCTLPVELWYMRSETDPSHPLLRELTGRYGAYMREIRDPRATKFYTKTYAVFYSAFDEVLLLDADNFAVRDPTYLFDTPQFREEGAIFWPDFWRPKKTIFNIQPTSFVWEVFDLQPVDMFEQESGQVLIDRSMHQKALNVLMYYAFNPSIFERLRLAWGDKDLFRFAWLKTGSSFHMIETPPGSAGLKLPDQNIFCGVTMVQHDPERGIVFLHRNQEKLSSENREKVWAHIQDFRMDQVSLEDYDVRGANGGRYFPQFKRCYGKDIYYENAFTVKAIEELPFAGLEQRLLSFVQEAARIDGTLEEKPNDIEGEDVVDVADPAKR
;
A
#
# COMPACT_ATOMS: atom_id res chain seq x y z
N MET A 1 58.57 74.75 21.95
CA MET A 1 59.94 75.25 21.69
C MET A 1 60.76 74.09 21.14
N THR A 2 61.35 74.37 19.98
CA THR A 2 62.12 73.51 19.06
C THR A 2 63.38 72.92 19.66
N ALA A 3 63.74 71.69 19.27
CA ALA A 3 65.02 71.39 18.60
C ALA A 3 65.11 69.88 18.23
N ASP A 4 65.14 69.63 16.93
CA ASP A 4 65.87 68.54 16.23
C ASP A 4 67.28 69.11 15.88
N PRO A 5 68.28 68.44 15.24
CA PRO A 5 68.44 67.06 14.70
C PRO A 5 69.90 66.50 15.06
N PRO A 6 70.68 65.64 14.33
CA PRO A 6 70.51 65.02 13.00
C PRO A 6 70.99 63.55 12.72
N ARG A 7 70.33 62.96 11.70
CA ARG A 7 70.74 62.15 10.51
C ARG A 7 72.08 61.34 10.41
N VAL A 8 71.89 60.03 10.09
CA VAL A 8 72.52 59.06 9.10
C VAL A 8 74.08 58.96 9.02
N VAL A 9 74.83 57.85 8.86
CA VAL A 9 74.79 56.56 8.09
C VAL A 9 75.93 55.61 8.63
N PRO A 10 76.32 54.45 8.03
CA PRO A 10 75.85 53.04 8.14
C PRO A 10 76.77 52.05 8.93
N GLN A 11 76.31 50.78 9.03
CA GLN A 11 76.99 49.59 9.58
C GLN A 11 78.22 49.08 8.77
N PRO A 12 78.98 48.08 9.30
CA PRO A 12 78.62 46.64 9.12
C PRO A 12 78.74 45.74 10.39
N LYS A 13 77.85 44.73 10.48
CA LYS A 13 77.96 43.31 10.97
C LYS A 13 79.01 42.93 12.05
N PRO A 14 78.71 42.01 13.00
CA PRO A 14 78.71 40.57 12.68
C PRO A 14 77.73 39.68 13.49
N GLN A 15 77.96 38.37 13.40
CA GLN A 15 77.04 37.25 13.29
C GLN A 15 76.71 36.48 14.58
N ARG A 16 75.52 35.86 14.51
CA ARG A 16 75.10 34.48 14.90
C ARG A 16 75.00 34.07 16.37
N THR A 17 73.77 33.71 16.72
CA THR A 17 73.37 32.47 17.41
C THR A 17 71.98 32.04 16.90
N PRO A 18 71.60 30.74 16.95
CA PRO A 18 70.22 30.34 16.73
C PRO A 18 69.60 29.60 17.93
N SER A 19 68.38 30.00 18.30
CA SER A 19 67.37 29.13 18.92
C SER A 19 66.02 29.50 18.33
N ALA A 20 65.29 28.51 17.82
CA ALA A 20 64.02 28.69 17.14
C ALA A 20 62.85 28.46 18.10
N ASP A 21 61.98 29.47 18.23
CA ASP A 21 60.53 29.28 18.26
C ASP A 21 59.83 30.53 17.67
N LYS A 22 58.71 30.27 17.01
CA LYS A 22 57.71 31.07 16.26
C LYS A 22 57.76 32.61 16.22
N ASP A 23 57.56 33.16 15.01
CA ASP A 23 56.52 34.18 14.68
C ASP A 23 56.51 34.49 13.16
N ALA A 24 55.40 34.23 12.45
CA ALA A 24 54.35 35.19 12.08
C ALA A 24 54.79 36.33 11.13
N ARG A 25 54.23 36.35 9.91
CA ARG A 25 53.92 37.60 9.19
C ARG A 25 52.61 37.50 8.39
N LEU A 26 51.86 38.58 8.52
CA LEU A 26 50.51 38.87 8.05
C LEU A 26 50.48 39.52 6.65
N CYS A 27 49.39 39.21 5.95
CA CYS A 27 48.60 40.01 5.00
C CYS A 27 49.15 40.41 3.62
N GLY A 28 48.46 39.91 2.57
CA GLY A 28 48.29 40.64 1.30
C GLY A 28 48.07 39.79 0.05
N GLY A 29 46.81 39.46 -0.28
CA GLY A 29 46.33 39.26 -1.66
C GLY A 29 46.46 37.87 -2.29
N GLY A 30 45.33 37.31 -2.77
CA GLY A 30 45.37 36.12 -3.64
C GLY A 30 44.10 35.26 -3.69
N ARG A 31 42.94 35.89 -3.85
CA ARG A 31 41.63 35.25 -4.09
C ARG A 31 41.63 34.51 -5.43
N MET A 32 42.17 33.29 -5.51
CA MET A 32 42.08 32.51 -6.77
C MET A 32 42.40 31.01 -6.67
N GLN A 33 41.82 30.25 -5.72
CA GLN A 33 41.94 28.77 -5.75
C GLN A 33 40.70 27.97 -5.28
N HIS A 34 39.69 28.61 -4.67
CA HIS A 34 38.46 27.91 -4.28
C HIS A 34 37.46 27.71 -5.45
N ASN A 35 37.41 28.65 -6.41
CA ASN A 35 36.50 28.56 -7.56
C ASN A 35 36.88 27.45 -8.54
N LYS A 36 38.16 27.06 -8.62
CA LYS A 36 38.60 25.99 -9.52
C LYS A 36 38.24 24.60 -9.00
N MET A 37 38.28 24.40 -7.69
CA MET A 37 37.91 23.12 -7.07
C MET A 37 36.38 22.92 -7.09
N PHE A 38 35.61 23.99 -6.82
CA PHE A 38 34.15 23.98 -6.99
C PHE A 38 33.73 23.83 -8.45
N ALA A 39 34.39 24.50 -9.41
CA ALA A 39 34.09 24.34 -10.83
C ALA A 39 34.42 22.92 -11.33
N PHE A 40 35.49 22.29 -10.82
CA PHE A 40 35.84 20.92 -11.18
C PHE A 40 34.84 19.92 -10.59
N PHE A 41 34.40 20.12 -9.35
CA PHE A 41 33.35 19.30 -8.74
C PHE A 41 32.00 19.48 -9.45
N PHE A 42 31.63 20.71 -9.80
CA PHE A 42 30.43 20.99 -10.59
C PHE A 42 30.50 20.37 -12.00
N LEU A 43 31.67 20.38 -12.65
CA LEU A 43 31.87 19.73 -13.95
C LEU A 43 31.72 18.21 -13.87
N ILE A 44 32.21 17.58 -12.80
CA ILE A 44 32.04 16.13 -12.59
C ILE A 44 30.56 15.79 -12.33
N VAL A 45 29.88 16.56 -11.48
CA VAL A 45 28.45 16.34 -11.19
C VAL A 45 27.59 16.58 -12.43
N MET A 46 27.87 17.63 -13.21
CA MET A 46 27.18 17.89 -14.47
C MET A 46 27.47 16.83 -15.54
N SER A 47 28.71 16.32 -15.61
CA SER A 47 29.06 15.23 -16.52
C SER A 47 28.35 13.92 -16.14
N CYS A 48 28.25 13.61 -14.85
CA CYS A 48 27.49 12.46 -14.36
C CYS A 48 25.99 12.63 -14.59
N ALA A 49 25.44 13.82 -14.37
CA ALA A 49 24.03 14.12 -14.62
C ALA A 49 23.69 14.04 -16.12
N LEU A 50 24.54 14.60 -16.99
CA LEU A 50 24.39 14.48 -18.44
C LEU A 50 24.55 13.03 -18.92
N GLY A 51 25.46 12.27 -18.31
CA GLY A 51 25.60 10.82 -18.56
C GLY A 51 24.33 10.05 -18.19
N LEU A 52 23.73 10.34 -17.03
CA LEU A 52 22.47 9.73 -16.59
C LEU A 52 21.28 10.15 -17.46
N ILE A 53 21.24 11.41 -17.91
CA ILE A 53 20.20 11.89 -18.85
C ILE A 53 20.36 11.24 -20.22
N CYS A 54 21.59 11.05 -20.70
CA CYS A 54 21.86 10.31 -21.95
C CYS A 54 21.48 8.83 -21.83
N VAL A 55 21.78 8.18 -20.70
CA VAL A 55 21.37 6.79 -20.44
C VAL A 55 19.84 6.68 -20.34
N ALA A 56 19.18 7.59 -19.62
CA ALA A 56 17.72 7.64 -19.55
C ALA A 56 17.09 7.89 -20.93
N SER A 57 17.68 8.77 -21.74
CA SER A 57 17.22 9.04 -23.12
C SER A 57 17.44 7.86 -24.06
N LEU A 58 18.54 7.10 -23.88
CA LEU A 58 18.81 5.86 -24.63
C LEU A 58 17.87 4.71 -24.22
N ILE A 59 17.53 4.61 -22.93
CA ILE A 59 16.51 3.67 -22.43
C ILE A 59 15.14 4.04 -23.01
N GLN A 60 14.79 5.33 -23.00
CA GLN A 60 13.52 5.84 -23.52
C GLN A 60 13.42 5.73 -25.06
N GLN A 61 14.53 5.86 -25.80
CA GLN A 61 14.58 5.58 -27.24
C GLN A 61 14.48 4.09 -27.56
N ARG A 62 15.05 3.21 -26.73
CA ARG A 62 14.94 1.76 -26.90
C ARG A 62 13.51 1.26 -26.66
N ASP A 63 12.81 1.86 -25.70
CA ASP A 63 11.37 1.62 -25.43
C ASP A 63 10.48 2.07 -26.60
N LEU A 64 10.76 3.26 -27.18
CA LEU A 64 10.01 3.74 -28.35
C LEU A 64 10.25 2.90 -29.62
N GLN A 65 11.45 2.33 -29.77
CA GLN A 65 11.79 1.44 -30.90
C GLN A 65 11.12 0.07 -30.76
N LEU A 66 11.06 -0.49 -29.54
CA LEU A 66 10.31 -1.72 -29.24
C LEU A 66 8.81 -1.55 -29.50
N GLN A 67 8.23 -0.40 -29.14
CA GLN A 67 6.83 -0.08 -29.47
C GLN A 67 6.58 0.06 -30.98
N ARG A 68 7.52 0.63 -31.75
CA ARG A 68 7.38 0.74 -33.21
C ARG A 68 7.53 -0.59 -33.95
N LEU A 69 8.32 -1.52 -33.42
CA LEU A 69 8.44 -2.88 -33.97
C LEU A 69 7.19 -3.72 -33.67
N ALA A 70 6.60 -3.58 -32.49
CA ALA A 70 5.33 -4.22 -32.14
C ALA A 70 4.17 -3.74 -33.04
N VAL A 71 4.10 -2.44 -33.33
CA VAL A 71 3.05 -1.87 -34.21
C VAL A 71 3.22 -2.28 -35.68
N ARG A 72 4.45 -2.54 -36.15
CA ARG A 72 4.68 -3.04 -37.52
C ARG A 72 4.30 -4.52 -37.69
N SER A 73 4.43 -5.33 -36.65
CA SER A 73 4.00 -6.74 -36.67
C SER A 73 2.47 -6.87 -36.76
N LEU A 74 1.74 -5.96 -36.11
CA LEU A 74 0.27 -5.92 -36.10
C LEU A 74 -0.36 -5.48 -37.43
N HIS A 75 0.39 -4.84 -38.33
CA HIS A 75 -0.14 -4.37 -39.62
C HIS A 75 0.14 -5.29 -40.82
N SER A 76 0.74 -6.47 -40.61
CA SER A 76 1.09 -7.38 -41.72
C SER A 76 0.09 -8.53 -41.96
N ASN A 77 -0.91 -8.74 -41.10
CA ASN A 77 -1.87 -9.84 -41.28
C ASN A 77 -3.31 -9.33 -41.18
N GLY A 78 -3.92 -9.03 -42.31
CA GLY A 78 -5.33 -8.67 -42.38
C GLY A 78 -5.80 -8.33 -43.79
N ASP A 79 -5.81 -9.32 -44.69
CA ASP A 79 -6.55 -9.23 -45.95
C ASP A 79 -7.81 -10.12 -45.89
N HIS A 80 -8.96 -9.44 -45.97
CA HIS A 80 -10.25 -9.80 -46.59
C HIS A 80 -10.88 -11.19 -46.41
N VAL A 81 -12.10 -11.23 -45.82
CA VAL A 81 -13.36 -11.68 -46.48
C VAL A 81 -14.58 -10.96 -45.84
N GLU A 82 -15.42 -10.35 -46.67
CA GLU A 82 -16.73 -9.76 -46.34
C GLU A 82 -17.87 -10.80 -46.35
N GLY A 83 -18.93 -10.60 -45.54
CA GLY A 83 -20.19 -11.34 -45.72
C GLY A 83 -21.24 -11.22 -44.60
N THR A 84 -21.98 -10.11 -44.60
CA THR A 84 -23.42 -9.97 -44.25
C THR A 84 -24.06 -10.77 -43.09
N GLY A 85 -24.35 -10.05 -42.00
CA GLY A 85 -25.69 -9.84 -41.43
C GLY A 85 -26.51 -11.04 -40.94
N LEU A 86 -26.66 -11.16 -39.61
CA LEU A 86 -27.95 -11.46 -38.98
C LEU A 86 -27.98 -10.97 -37.53
N ARG A 87 -28.89 -10.03 -37.30
CA ARG A 87 -29.28 -9.46 -36.01
C ARG A 87 -30.35 -10.37 -35.41
N GLY A 88 -30.06 -10.98 -34.26
CA GLY A 88 -31.04 -11.72 -33.47
C GLY A 88 -30.40 -12.90 -32.74
N GLN A 89 -30.54 -12.90 -31.42
CA GLN A 89 -30.15 -13.96 -30.46
C GLN A 89 -28.69 -13.95 -29.98
N MET A 90 -28.43 -13.19 -28.90
CA MET A 90 -27.41 -13.53 -27.91
C MET A 90 -27.85 -12.94 -26.56
N THR A 91 -28.84 -13.60 -25.96
CA THR A 91 -29.26 -13.39 -24.57
C THR A 91 -29.73 -14.75 -24.05
N GLU A 92 -28.82 -15.72 -24.02
CA GLU A 92 -28.93 -17.01 -23.32
C GLU A 92 -27.67 -17.82 -23.67
N LEU A 93 -26.55 -17.54 -23.00
CA LEU A 93 -25.37 -18.41 -22.97
C LEU A 93 -24.45 -17.99 -21.82
N MET A 94 -25.03 -17.90 -20.62
CA MET A 94 -24.30 -17.91 -19.35
C MET A 94 -25.11 -18.71 -18.34
N GLN A 95 -25.20 -20.02 -18.57
CA GLN A 95 -25.61 -21.03 -17.59
C GLN A 95 -25.53 -22.43 -18.22
N GLN A 96 -24.32 -22.91 -18.45
CA GLN A 96 -24.01 -24.34 -18.31
C GLN A 96 -22.59 -24.45 -17.73
N PRO A 97 -22.40 -25.25 -16.67
CA PRO A 97 -21.07 -25.49 -16.13
C PRO A 97 -20.32 -26.32 -17.16
N ALA A 98 -19.25 -25.78 -17.74
CA ALA A 98 -18.22 -26.63 -18.28
C ALA A 98 -17.65 -27.39 -17.09
N GLU A 99 -17.88 -28.69 -17.03
CA GLU A 99 -17.03 -29.61 -16.29
C GLU A 99 -15.64 -29.55 -16.94
N GLU A 100 -14.90 -28.48 -16.69
CA GLU A 100 -13.44 -28.52 -16.79
C GLU A 100 -12.97 -29.22 -15.52
N GLU A 101 -12.44 -30.43 -15.71
CA GLU A 101 -11.74 -31.15 -14.65
C GLU A 101 -10.75 -30.19 -14.00
N PRO A 102 -10.77 -30.03 -12.65
CA PRO A 102 -9.76 -29.22 -11.99
C PRO A 102 -8.41 -29.83 -12.33
N ALA A 103 -7.46 -28.99 -12.78
CA ALA A 103 -6.09 -29.40 -13.05
C ALA A 103 -5.59 -30.26 -11.88
N VAL A 104 -5.53 -31.57 -12.13
CA VAL A 104 -5.15 -32.57 -11.15
C VAL A 104 -3.72 -32.26 -10.75
N ASP A 105 -3.43 -32.29 -9.45
CA ASP A 105 -2.10 -32.19 -8.88
C ASP A 105 -1.14 -33.15 -9.62
N GLU A 106 -0.45 -32.69 -10.68
CA GLU A 106 0.35 -33.55 -11.58
C GLU A 106 1.47 -34.28 -10.82
N LEU A 107 1.85 -33.76 -9.65
CA LEU A 107 2.88 -34.36 -8.83
C LEU A 107 2.31 -35.32 -7.81
N GLY A 108 1.13 -35.08 -7.21
CA GLY A 108 0.32 -35.98 -6.33
C GLY A 108 1.01 -36.65 -5.12
N ASP A 109 2.33 -36.66 -5.12
CA ASP A 109 3.27 -37.32 -4.24
C ASP A 109 3.97 -36.27 -3.39
N ASP A 110 4.48 -36.73 -2.24
CA ASP A 110 5.36 -35.94 -1.40
C ASP A 110 6.57 -35.47 -2.24
N ILE A 111 6.73 -34.14 -2.33
CA ILE A 111 7.80 -33.47 -3.08
C ILE A 111 9.20 -33.91 -2.62
N SER A 112 9.33 -34.45 -1.40
CA SER A 112 10.56 -35.04 -0.88
C SER A 112 11.03 -36.26 -1.69
N ASN A 113 10.13 -36.90 -2.44
CA ASN A 113 10.44 -38.02 -3.34
C ASN A 113 11.08 -37.59 -4.66
N PHE A 114 11.23 -36.29 -4.91
CA PHE A 114 11.82 -35.77 -6.15
C PHE A 114 13.25 -35.25 -5.91
N GLU A 115 14.06 -35.28 -6.95
CA GLU A 115 15.39 -34.68 -7.01
C GLU A 115 15.49 -33.76 -8.23
N CYS A 116 16.23 -32.66 -8.10
CA CYS A 116 16.45 -31.76 -9.23
C CYS A 116 17.43 -32.40 -10.23
N VAL A 117 17.11 -32.29 -11.52
CA VAL A 117 17.97 -32.71 -12.64
C VAL A 117 18.71 -31.51 -13.25
N GLY A 118 18.02 -30.39 -13.43
CA GLY A 118 18.62 -29.15 -13.91
C GLY A 118 17.63 -28.26 -14.66
N TRP A 119 18.11 -27.07 -15.01
CA TRP A 119 17.41 -26.12 -15.88
C TRP A 119 17.50 -26.57 -17.33
N LYS A 120 16.35 -26.54 -18.02
CA LYS A 120 16.22 -26.79 -19.45
C LYS A 120 15.80 -25.51 -20.15
N ALA A 121 16.73 -24.93 -20.90
CA ALA A 121 16.48 -23.68 -21.61
C ALA A 121 15.63 -23.94 -22.87
N GLN A 122 14.75 -22.99 -23.17
CA GLN A 122 13.81 -23.05 -24.27
C GLN A 122 13.87 -21.74 -25.07
N ARG A 123 13.55 -21.83 -26.36
CA ARG A 123 13.55 -20.68 -27.28
C ARG A 123 12.24 -19.89 -27.20
N ASP A 124 12.15 -18.86 -28.03
CA ASP A 124 10.92 -18.12 -28.33
C ASP A 124 10.19 -17.55 -27.10
N CYS A 125 10.93 -17.26 -26.04
CA CYS A 125 10.41 -16.71 -24.79
C CYS A 125 9.27 -17.53 -24.18
N SER A 126 9.27 -18.84 -24.39
CA SER A 126 8.24 -19.75 -23.94
C SER A 126 8.86 -21.03 -23.36
N PRO A 127 8.29 -21.62 -22.28
CA PRO A 127 8.71 -22.94 -21.80
C PRO A 127 8.46 -24.05 -22.84
N ASP A 128 7.64 -23.79 -23.85
CA ASP A 128 7.34 -24.73 -24.94
C ASP A 128 7.93 -24.28 -26.29
N GLY A 129 8.81 -23.27 -26.29
CA GLY A 129 9.39 -22.69 -27.52
C GLY A 129 10.46 -23.55 -28.22
N GLY A 130 10.77 -24.72 -27.67
CA GLY A 130 11.71 -25.68 -28.25
C GLY A 130 13.12 -25.57 -27.66
N PRO A 131 13.87 -26.69 -27.62
CA PRO A 131 15.03 -26.83 -26.75
C PRO A 131 16.20 -25.92 -27.16
N ASP A 132 16.88 -25.39 -26.16
CA ASP A 132 18.17 -24.70 -26.28
C ASP A 132 19.25 -25.35 -25.39
N PRO A 133 19.81 -26.50 -25.81
CA PRO A 133 20.75 -27.25 -24.98
C PRO A 133 22.03 -26.50 -24.65
N THR A 134 22.37 -25.45 -25.41
CA THR A 134 23.55 -24.62 -25.13
C THR A 134 23.39 -23.76 -23.87
N ASN A 135 22.15 -23.55 -23.43
CA ASN A 135 21.81 -22.77 -22.24
C ASN A 135 21.23 -23.62 -21.10
N ASP A 136 21.26 -24.96 -21.22
CA ASP A 136 20.93 -25.87 -20.11
C ASP A 136 21.93 -25.70 -18.96
N ARG A 137 21.44 -25.75 -17.71
CA ARG A 137 22.28 -25.51 -16.52
C ARG A 137 22.02 -26.52 -15.41
N ALA A 138 23.03 -26.73 -14.57
CA ALA A 138 22.89 -27.53 -13.36
C ALA A 138 21.96 -26.85 -12.34
N CYS A 139 21.41 -27.64 -11.42
CA CYS A 139 20.41 -27.19 -10.44
C CYS A 139 20.83 -26.02 -9.55
N ASN A 140 22.12 -25.90 -9.26
CA ASN A 140 22.70 -24.88 -8.40
C ASN A 140 23.09 -23.60 -9.14
N VAL A 141 22.80 -23.52 -10.45
CA VAL A 141 23.05 -22.31 -11.25
C VAL A 141 21.79 -21.47 -11.29
N THR A 142 21.98 -20.16 -11.18
CA THR A 142 20.90 -19.19 -11.14
C THR A 142 20.22 -19.03 -12.50
N VAL A 143 18.89 -18.91 -12.45
CA VAL A 143 18.00 -18.52 -13.54
C VAL A 143 17.53 -17.09 -13.25
N HIS A 144 17.66 -16.22 -14.24
CA HIS A 144 17.40 -14.79 -14.17
C HIS A 144 16.16 -14.40 -15.00
N ASN A 145 15.67 -13.17 -14.80
CA ASN A 145 14.72 -12.55 -15.71
C ASN A 145 15.23 -12.53 -17.17
N GLY A 146 14.30 -12.66 -18.12
CA GLY A 146 14.61 -12.70 -19.55
C GLY A 146 14.89 -14.10 -20.08
N GLU A 147 14.93 -15.12 -19.21
CA GLU A 147 15.21 -16.51 -19.58
C GLU A 147 13.91 -17.32 -19.68
N SER A 148 13.76 -18.11 -20.74
CA SER A 148 12.65 -19.03 -20.93
C SER A 148 13.09 -20.49 -20.80
N GLY A 149 12.25 -21.31 -20.17
CA GLY A 149 12.57 -22.71 -19.91
C GLY A 149 11.82 -23.28 -18.71
N PHE A 150 12.32 -24.37 -18.16
CA PHE A 150 11.75 -25.01 -16.96
C PHE A 150 12.83 -25.77 -16.18
N CYS A 151 12.54 -26.08 -14.92
CA CYS A 151 13.33 -27.00 -14.13
C CYS A 151 12.83 -28.43 -14.31
N HIS A 152 13.72 -29.35 -14.67
CA HIS A 152 13.41 -30.78 -14.61
C HIS A 152 13.66 -31.32 -13.21
N ILE A 153 12.67 -32.03 -12.69
CA ILE A 153 12.78 -32.84 -11.47
C ILE A 153 12.50 -34.30 -11.80
N ARG A 154 13.12 -35.20 -11.06
CA ARG A 154 12.99 -36.66 -11.25
C ARG A 154 12.45 -37.31 -10.00
N HIS A 155 11.45 -38.16 -10.14
CA HIS A 155 10.99 -38.99 -9.03
C HIS A 155 12.03 -40.08 -8.72
N LYS A 156 12.47 -40.17 -7.45
CA LYS A 156 13.63 -40.97 -7.02
C LYS A 156 13.45 -42.48 -7.22
N LYS A 157 12.22 -42.99 -7.20
CA LYS A 157 11.94 -44.44 -7.32
C LYS A 157 11.57 -44.87 -8.74
N THR A 158 10.68 -44.12 -9.39
CA THR A 158 10.16 -44.46 -10.73
C THR A 158 11.10 -43.98 -11.83
N GLY A 159 11.91 -42.95 -11.54
CA GLY A 159 12.77 -42.30 -12.53
C GLY A 159 12.02 -41.35 -13.47
N GLU A 160 10.73 -41.13 -13.25
CA GLU A 160 9.88 -40.24 -14.05
C GLU A 160 10.34 -38.78 -13.96
N LEU A 161 10.27 -38.07 -15.08
CA LEU A 161 10.68 -36.67 -15.19
C LEU A 161 9.45 -35.76 -15.25
N HIS A 162 9.47 -34.69 -14.46
CA HIS A 162 8.45 -33.65 -14.45
C HIS A 162 9.08 -32.29 -14.74
N GLN A 163 8.30 -31.44 -15.40
CA GLN A 163 8.66 -30.05 -15.71
C GLN A 163 7.97 -29.14 -14.70
N VAL A 164 8.76 -28.37 -13.95
CA VAL A 164 8.26 -27.43 -12.94
C VAL A 164 8.91 -26.07 -13.13
N MET A 165 8.34 -25.03 -12.51
CA MET A 165 8.88 -23.67 -12.57
C MET A 165 9.06 -23.21 -14.02
N LYS A 166 7.99 -23.36 -14.81
CA LYS A 166 7.95 -22.99 -16.24
C LYS A 166 8.03 -21.47 -16.39
N MET A 167 9.05 -20.99 -17.08
CA MET A 167 9.33 -19.56 -17.26
C MET A 167 9.17 -19.14 -18.71
N HIS A 168 8.53 -17.99 -18.87
CA HIS A 168 8.63 -17.11 -20.01
C HIS A 168 9.67 -16.02 -19.74
N CYS A 169 10.11 -15.31 -20.77
CA CYS A 169 11.07 -14.21 -20.62
C CYS A 169 10.60 -13.10 -19.65
N ASP A 170 9.28 -12.96 -19.45
CA ASP A 170 8.67 -11.95 -18.60
C ASP A 170 8.13 -12.50 -17.26
N SER A 171 8.37 -13.78 -16.92
CA SER A 171 7.84 -14.38 -15.68
C SER A 171 8.39 -13.76 -14.40
N LEU A 172 9.62 -13.24 -14.44
CA LEU A 172 10.33 -12.64 -13.30
C LEU A 172 10.53 -11.13 -13.49
N ARG A 173 10.71 -10.39 -12.40
CA ARG A 173 11.19 -8.99 -12.46
C ARG A 173 12.71 -8.95 -12.71
N ALA A 174 13.21 -7.85 -13.27
CA ALA A 174 14.60 -7.69 -13.74
C ALA A 174 15.72 -8.02 -12.73
N ASP A 175 15.45 -7.94 -11.42
CA ASP A 175 16.39 -8.22 -10.33
C ASP A 175 16.07 -9.52 -9.56
N VAL A 176 15.06 -10.26 -10.00
CA VAL A 176 14.63 -11.52 -9.38
C VAL A 176 15.32 -12.67 -10.09
N ALA A 177 15.76 -13.63 -9.27
CA ALA A 177 16.40 -14.84 -9.74
C ALA A 177 16.15 -15.98 -8.75
N PHE A 178 16.25 -17.20 -9.24
CA PHE A 178 16.09 -18.42 -8.44
C PHE A 178 17.04 -19.52 -8.94
N ARG A 179 17.12 -20.64 -8.22
CA ARG A 179 17.80 -21.86 -8.68
C ARG A 179 16.84 -23.04 -8.73
N CYS A 180 17.05 -23.98 -9.65
CA CYS A 180 16.19 -25.16 -9.74
C CYS A 180 16.31 -26.07 -8.49
N ASP A 181 17.38 -25.99 -7.72
CA ASP A 181 17.47 -26.68 -6.43
C ASP A 181 16.50 -26.15 -5.35
N GLU A 182 15.87 -24.99 -5.57
CA GLU A 182 14.83 -24.44 -4.70
C GLU A 182 13.42 -24.97 -5.02
N PHE A 183 13.25 -25.87 -6.01
CA PHE A 183 11.94 -26.34 -6.47
C PHE A 183 11.01 -26.79 -5.34
N ALA A 184 11.55 -27.54 -4.37
CA ALA A 184 10.76 -28.05 -3.25
C ALA A 184 10.21 -26.92 -2.38
N THR A 185 10.96 -25.84 -2.21
CA THR A 185 10.53 -24.66 -1.44
C THR A 185 9.37 -23.95 -2.12
N PHE A 186 9.43 -23.77 -3.43
CA PHE A 186 8.40 -23.05 -4.18
C PHE A 186 7.12 -23.86 -4.33
N LEU A 187 7.23 -25.12 -4.74
CA LEU A 187 6.07 -25.99 -4.94
C LEU A 187 5.36 -26.33 -3.61
N GLN A 188 6.07 -26.32 -2.48
CA GLN A 188 5.44 -26.49 -1.17
C GLN A 188 4.72 -25.23 -0.67
N TYR A 189 5.05 -24.04 -1.18
CA TYR A 189 4.58 -22.81 -0.58
C TYR A 189 3.05 -22.71 -0.61
N GLY A 190 2.44 -22.82 -1.79
CA GLY A 190 0.99 -22.83 -1.94
C GLY A 190 0.31 -24.05 -1.28
N ARG A 191 0.93 -25.24 -1.33
CA ARG A 191 0.40 -26.45 -0.68
C ARG A 191 0.30 -26.29 0.84
N LYS A 192 1.39 -25.87 1.49
CA LYS A 192 1.43 -25.61 2.94
C LYS A 192 0.45 -24.53 3.38
N ALA A 193 0.13 -23.60 2.50
CA ALA A 193 -0.86 -22.57 2.81
C ALA A 193 -2.23 -23.18 3.14
N THR A 194 -2.66 -24.20 2.38
CA THR A 194 -3.96 -24.87 2.60
C THR A 194 -4.01 -25.77 3.84
N GLU A 195 -2.86 -26.25 4.30
CA GLU A 195 -2.72 -27.04 5.52
C GLU A 195 -2.57 -26.16 6.77
N TYR A 196 -2.26 -24.88 6.58
CA TYR A 196 -1.98 -23.95 7.68
C TYR A 196 -3.25 -23.63 8.45
N VAL A 197 -3.17 -23.73 9.77
CA VAL A 197 -4.16 -23.21 10.71
C VAL A 197 -3.44 -22.17 11.56
N HIS A 198 -3.84 -20.91 11.44
CA HIS A 198 -3.13 -19.80 12.08
C HIS A 198 -3.19 -19.87 13.60
N ASP A 199 -4.39 -20.09 14.12
CA ASP A 199 -4.67 -20.24 15.54
C ASP A 199 -5.62 -21.43 15.74
N PRO A 200 -5.09 -22.61 16.15
CA PRO A 200 -5.90 -23.79 16.43
C PRO A 200 -6.91 -23.60 17.56
N GLU A 201 -6.70 -22.59 18.38
CA GLU A 201 -7.52 -22.23 19.51
C GLU A 201 -8.54 -21.13 19.19
N PHE A 202 -8.59 -20.69 17.93
CA PHE A 202 -9.46 -19.62 17.45
C PHE A 202 -10.93 -19.87 17.78
N SER A 203 -11.61 -18.84 18.27
CA SER A 203 -13.07 -18.78 18.31
C SER A 203 -13.53 -17.33 18.36
N MET A 204 -14.71 -17.06 17.79
CA MET A 204 -15.31 -15.73 17.84
C MET A 204 -15.52 -15.24 19.28
N GLU A 205 -15.87 -16.16 20.19
CA GLU A 205 -16.04 -15.83 21.61
C GLU A 205 -14.73 -15.34 22.27
N LYS A 206 -13.59 -15.99 21.96
CA LYS A 206 -12.28 -15.51 22.43
C LYS A 206 -11.95 -14.13 21.86
N CYS A 207 -12.26 -13.85 20.60
CA CYS A 207 -12.05 -12.53 20.01
C CYS A 207 -12.91 -11.45 20.69
N ARG A 208 -14.18 -11.76 21.00
CA ARG A 208 -15.09 -10.86 21.72
C ARG A 208 -14.60 -10.58 23.14
N GLN A 209 -14.18 -11.64 23.86
CA GLN A 209 -13.57 -11.50 25.18
C GLN A 209 -12.27 -10.67 25.12
N ALA A 210 -11.45 -10.86 24.08
CA ALA A 210 -10.22 -10.09 23.89
C ALA A 210 -10.49 -8.60 23.68
N LEU A 211 -11.55 -8.22 22.94
CA LEU A 211 -11.97 -6.82 22.81
C LEU A 211 -12.34 -6.21 24.17
N VAL A 212 -13.10 -6.93 24.99
CA VAL A 212 -13.46 -6.48 26.35
C VAL A 212 -12.21 -6.31 27.21
N ASP A 213 -11.28 -7.25 27.12
CA ASP A 213 -10.03 -7.23 27.88
C ASP A 213 -9.10 -6.08 27.46
N ASP A 214 -9.04 -5.79 26.17
CA ASP A 214 -8.29 -4.64 25.65
C ASP A 214 -8.88 -3.32 26.17
N GLN A 215 -10.21 -3.19 26.29
CA GLN A 215 -10.80 -1.97 26.86
C GLN A 215 -10.36 -1.77 28.33
N VAL A 216 -10.34 -2.84 29.12
CA VAL A 216 -9.86 -2.80 30.52
C VAL A 216 -8.39 -2.39 30.59
N ARG A 217 -7.55 -2.98 29.73
CA ARG A 217 -6.12 -2.65 29.66
C ARG A 217 -5.87 -1.21 29.25
N THR A 218 -6.57 -0.70 28.24
CA THR A 218 -6.44 0.70 27.81
C THR A 218 -6.79 1.65 28.95
N VAL A 219 -7.89 1.40 29.67
CA VAL A 219 -8.28 2.21 30.82
C VAL A 219 -7.25 2.12 31.96
N ALA A 220 -6.71 0.93 32.23
CA ALA A 220 -5.64 0.76 33.22
C ALA A 220 -4.40 1.61 32.86
N VAL A 221 -3.94 1.55 31.61
CA VAL A 221 -2.81 2.35 31.10
C VAL A 221 -3.09 3.85 31.21
N MET A 222 -4.31 4.29 30.90
CA MET A 222 -4.71 5.70 31.03
C MET A 222 -4.72 6.20 32.48
N ASN A 223 -4.95 5.30 33.45
CA ASN A 223 -4.96 5.62 34.87
C ASN A 223 -3.57 5.52 35.54
N GLU A 224 -2.58 4.92 34.88
CA GLU A 224 -1.21 4.93 35.38
C GLU A 224 -0.66 6.36 35.36
N LYS A 225 -0.25 6.86 36.54
CA LYS A 225 0.44 8.16 36.62
C LYS A 225 1.71 8.08 35.76
N PRO A 226 2.03 9.12 34.96
CA PRO A 226 3.29 9.17 34.22
C PRO A 226 4.43 8.94 35.22
N LYS A 227 5.19 7.85 35.06
CA LYS A 227 6.44 7.70 35.81
C LYS A 227 7.31 8.87 35.40
N VAL A 228 7.55 9.80 36.32
CA VAL A 228 8.51 10.90 36.15
C VAL A 228 9.79 10.28 35.60
N ALA A 229 10.09 10.58 34.34
CA ALA A 229 11.27 10.07 33.68
C ALA A 229 12.49 10.75 34.33
N ASP A 230 13.12 10.04 35.26
CA ASP A 230 14.41 10.43 35.77
C ASP A 230 15.42 10.38 34.60
N GLY A 231 15.98 11.54 34.27
CA GLY A 231 17.18 11.69 33.45
C GLY A 231 17.07 11.30 31.97
N ASN A 232 16.88 12.33 31.14
CA ASN A 232 17.42 12.49 29.78
C ASN A 232 17.24 11.30 28.81
N LEU A 233 16.04 11.20 28.22
CA LEU A 233 15.71 10.30 27.10
C LEU A 233 16.62 10.55 25.87
N VAL A 234 17.11 11.77 25.70
CA VAL A 234 18.00 12.19 24.61
C VAL A 234 19.40 11.53 24.71
N ASP A 235 19.88 11.23 25.92
CA ASP A 235 21.19 10.58 26.12
C ASP A 235 21.16 9.06 25.92
N LYS A 236 19.99 8.42 26.01
CA LYS A 236 19.81 6.98 25.73
C LYS A 236 19.75 6.69 24.24
N ILE A 237 19.14 7.58 23.46
CA ILE A 237 19.10 7.50 21.99
C ILE A 237 20.52 7.65 21.39
N ARG A 238 21.38 8.46 22.01
CA ARG A 238 22.75 8.72 21.53
C ARG A 238 23.74 7.57 21.73
N ARG A 239 23.41 6.54 22.52
CA ARG A 239 24.32 5.42 22.86
C ARG A 239 23.98 4.07 22.23
N GLY A 240 23.06 4.01 21.26
CA GLY A 240 22.87 2.81 20.43
C GLY A 240 22.63 1.51 21.21
N VAL A 241 21.98 1.59 22.37
CA VAL A 241 21.57 0.41 23.13
C VAL A 241 20.21 -0.02 22.59
N GLU A 242 20.14 -1.18 21.96
CA GLU A 242 18.88 -1.88 21.67
C GLU A 242 18.02 -1.87 22.94
N LEU A 243 16.84 -1.26 22.85
CA LEU A 243 15.81 -1.38 23.87
C LEU A 243 15.22 -2.80 23.79
N SER A 244 16.03 -3.80 24.17
CA SER A 244 15.53 -5.07 24.64
C SER A 244 14.93 -4.81 26.01
N ARG A 245 13.65 -4.41 26.03
CA ARG A 245 12.84 -4.40 27.24
C ARG A 245 11.61 -5.26 27.03
N THR A 246 11.85 -6.53 27.36
CA THR A 246 11.04 -7.34 28.26
C THR A 246 9.56 -7.41 27.89
N THR A 247 9.15 -8.58 27.39
CA THR A 247 7.79 -9.09 27.57
C THR A 247 7.32 -8.71 28.98
N ALA A 248 6.39 -7.75 29.07
CA ALA A 248 5.72 -7.48 30.33
C ALA A 248 5.19 -8.81 30.86
N PRO A 249 5.31 -9.11 32.16
CA PRO A 249 4.69 -10.31 32.72
C PRO A 249 3.21 -10.32 32.31
N PRO A 250 2.62 -11.49 32.00
CA PRO A 250 1.21 -11.56 31.65
C PRO A 250 0.41 -10.86 32.75
N GLU A 251 -0.20 -9.73 32.38
CA GLU A 251 -0.96 -8.90 33.31
C GLU A 251 -2.15 -9.73 33.81
N ASP A 252 -2.28 -9.86 35.14
CA ASP A 252 -3.41 -10.55 35.75
C ASP A 252 -4.70 -9.75 35.49
N MET A 253 -5.43 -10.13 34.45
CA MET A 253 -6.68 -9.49 34.05
C MET A 253 -7.73 -9.51 35.16
N ALA A 254 -7.73 -10.51 36.04
CA ALA A 254 -8.66 -10.56 37.17
C ALA A 254 -8.32 -9.49 38.21
N ARG A 255 -7.04 -9.17 38.37
CA ARG A 255 -6.58 -8.06 39.21
C ARG A 255 -6.87 -6.70 38.55
N LEU A 256 -6.56 -6.53 37.27
CA LEU A 256 -6.83 -5.28 36.55
C LEU A 256 -8.33 -4.92 36.56
N ARG A 257 -9.22 -5.90 36.35
CA ARG A 257 -10.68 -5.68 36.45
C ARG A 257 -11.14 -5.29 37.86
N LYS A 258 -10.42 -5.67 38.92
CA LYS A 258 -10.71 -5.23 40.29
C LYS A 258 -10.21 -3.81 40.56
N GLU A 259 -9.07 -3.44 39.98
CA GLU A 259 -8.45 -2.12 40.13
C GLU A 259 -9.17 -1.06 39.28
N VAL A 260 -9.58 -1.43 38.06
CA VAL A 260 -10.38 -0.62 37.15
C VAL A 260 -11.86 -0.80 37.52
N GLN A 261 -12.41 0.07 38.37
CA GLN A 261 -13.84 0.06 38.76
C GLN A 261 -14.81 0.45 37.62
N ILE A 262 -14.38 0.36 36.36
CA ILE A 262 -15.13 0.76 35.17
C ILE A 262 -15.59 -0.50 34.44
N VAL A 263 -16.89 -0.58 34.15
CA VAL A 263 -17.44 -1.61 33.26
C VAL A 263 -17.05 -1.22 31.84
N PRO A 264 -16.21 -2.01 31.13
CA PRO A 264 -15.89 -1.72 29.73
C PRO A 264 -17.19 -1.73 28.92
N THR A 265 -17.48 -0.61 28.26
CA THR A 265 -18.64 -0.52 27.35
C THR A 265 -18.44 -1.53 26.24
N GLN A 266 -19.38 -2.45 26.09
CA GLN A 266 -19.37 -3.41 24.99
C GLN A 266 -20.13 -2.84 23.80
N PRO A 267 -19.80 -3.25 22.56
CA PRO A 267 -20.65 -3.00 21.41
C PRO A 267 -22.07 -3.51 21.66
N SER A 268 -23.07 -2.82 21.10
CA SER A 268 -24.48 -3.25 21.18
C SER A 268 -24.74 -4.56 20.41
N SER A 269 -23.90 -4.87 19.43
CA SER A 269 -23.90 -6.10 18.66
C SER A 269 -22.48 -6.44 18.21
N TYR A 270 -22.20 -7.73 18.06
CA TYR A 270 -20.97 -8.27 17.47
C TYR A 270 -21.16 -8.73 16.02
N GLU A 271 -22.33 -8.49 15.42
CA GLU A 271 -22.62 -8.96 14.07
C GLU A 271 -21.77 -8.22 13.03
N ARG A 272 -21.69 -6.89 13.11
CA ARG A 272 -21.07 -6.05 12.07
C ARG A 272 -20.19 -4.97 12.67
N GLY A 273 -19.04 -4.71 12.06
CA GLY A 273 -18.17 -3.62 12.49
C GLY A 273 -17.19 -3.14 11.42
N ILE A 274 -16.57 -2.01 11.70
CA ILE A 274 -15.52 -1.41 10.85
C ILE A 274 -14.18 -1.58 11.55
N ILE A 275 -13.14 -1.91 10.78
CA ILE A 275 -11.78 -2.06 11.27
C ILE A 275 -10.90 -0.97 10.67
N PHE A 276 -10.16 -0.27 11.53
CA PHE A 276 -9.00 0.54 11.14
C PHE A 276 -7.75 0.00 11.83
N VAL A 277 -6.66 -0.13 11.07
CA VAL A 277 -5.32 -0.21 11.67
C VAL A 277 -4.78 1.21 11.80
N VAL A 278 -4.26 1.54 12.98
CA VAL A 278 -3.84 2.89 13.34
C VAL A 278 -2.38 2.95 13.78
N TYR A 279 -1.73 4.04 13.42
CA TYR A 279 -0.43 4.48 13.94
C TYR A 279 -0.43 6.00 14.05
N GLU A 280 0.45 6.58 14.89
CA GLU A 280 0.37 7.99 15.31
C GLU A 280 0.17 8.98 14.16
N LYS A 281 0.94 8.84 13.08
CA LYS A 281 0.87 9.76 11.92
C LYS A 281 -0.47 9.75 11.19
N MET A 282 -1.27 8.71 11.35
CA MET A 282 -2.58 8.59 10.69
C MET A 282 -3.76 8.87 11.62
N LEU A 283 -3.53 9.12 12.92
CA LEU A 283 -4.62 9.30 13.89
C LEU A 283 -5.56 10.45 13.53
N GLN A 284 -5.04 11.55 12.97
CA GLN A 284 -5.88 12.66 12.50
C GLN A 284 -6.77 12.27 11.31
N SER A 285 -6.25 11.44 10.40
CA SER A 285 -6.99 10.91 9.25
C SER A 285 -8.08 9.93 9.70
N VAL A 286 -7.76 9.03 10.63
CA VAL A 286 -8.73 8.11 11.25
C VAL A 286 -9.80 8.88 12.01
N TYR A 287 -9.41 9.91 12.77
CA TYR A 287 -10.36 10.79 13.46
C TYR A 287 -11.36 11.40 12.46
N ALA A 288 -10.85 11.96 11.37
CA ALA A 288 -11.69 12.55 10.32
C ALA A 288 -12.61 11.52 9.64
N SER A 289 -12.11 10.30 9.39
CA SER A 289 -12.90 9.22 8.80
C SER A 289 -14.04 8.80 9.72
N VAL A 290 -13.77 8.53 11.00
CA VAL A 290 -14.80 8.16 11.98
C VAL A 290 -15.80 9.30 12.21
N ARG A 291 -15.36 10.56 12.31
CA ARG A 291 -16.26 11.72 12.41
C ARG A 291 -17.15 11.86 11.18
N SER A 292 -16.61 11.63 9.99
CA SER A 292 -17.38 11.65 8.75
C SER A 292 -18.44 10.55 8.76
N LEU A 293 -18.09 9.32 9.12
CA LEU A 293 -19.03 8.19 9.26
C LEU A 293 -20.18 8.53 10.22
N ARG A 294 -19.88 9.08 11.40
CA ARG A 294 -20.91 9.49 12.37
C ARG A 294 -21.78 10.63 11.87
N THR A 295 -21.21 11.59 11.12
CA THR A 295 -21.98 12.68 10.51
C THR A 295 -22.96 12.17 9.45
N MET A 296 -22.62 11.08 8.76
CA MET A 296 -23.48 10.42 7.78
C MET A 296 -24.53 9.49 8.41
N GLY A 297 -24.57 9.38 9.74
CA GLY A 297 -25.52 8.54 10.47
C GLY A 297 -25.08 7.08 10.67
N CYS A 298 -23.86 6.71 10.27
CA CYS A 298 -23.35 5.36 10.45
C CYS A 298 -23.22 5.03 11.95
N THR A 299 -23.84 3.94 12.38
CA THR A 299 -23.83 3.48 13.79
C THR A 299 -22.94 2.27 14.02
N LEU A 300 -22.30 1.73 12.98
CA LEU A 300 -21.43 0.56 13.10
C LEU A 300 -20.29 0.83 14.10
N PRO A 301 -20.03 -0.10 15.02
CA PRO A 301 -18.90 -0.01 15.95
C PRO A 301 -17.58 -0.08 15.18
N VAL A 302 -16.56 0.62 15.71
CA VAL A 302 -15.24 0.73 15.07
C VAL A 302 -14.18 0.08 15.95
N GLU A 303 -13.41 -0.86 15.42
CA GLU A 303 -12.17 -1.35 16.05
C GLU A 303 -10.97 -0.55 15.56
N LEU A 304 -10.16 -0.04 16.51
CA LEU A 304 -8.91 0.65 16.28
C LEU A 304 -7.76 -0.26 16.70
N TRP A 305 -7.15 -0.91 15.72
CA TRP A 305 -6.04 -1.85 15.91
C TRP A 305 -4.71 -1.13 15.92
N TYR A 306 -3.92 -1.29 16.99
CA TYR A 306 -2.67 -0.56 17.17
C TYR A 306 -1.55 -1.45 17.72
N MET A 307 -0.30 -1.04 17.47
CA MET A 307 0.90 -1.60 18.11
C MET A 307 1.45 -0.59 19.13
N ARG A 308 1.75 -1.03 20.35
CA ARG A 308 2.34 -0.16 21.39
C ARG A 308 3.68 0.46 21.00
N SER A 309 4.44 -0.19 20.13
CA SER A 309 5.71 0.33 19.62
C SER A 309 5.53 1.49 18.65
N GLU A 310 4.34 1.67 18.09
CA GLU A 310 4.04 2.67 17.06
C GLU A 310 2.97 3.69 17.49
N THR A 311 2.23 3.40 18.56
CA THR A 311 1.12 4.24 19.06
C THR A 311 1.03 4.23 20.57
N ASP A 312 1.08 5.41 21.17
CA ASP A 312 0.66 5.58 22.56
C ASP A 312 -0.86 5.36 22.70
N PRO A 313 -1.33 4.30 23.40
CA PRO A 313 -2.76 4.09 23.65
C PRO A 313 -3.41 5.21 24.47
N SER A 314 -2.60 6.05 25.12
CA SER A 314 -3.06 7.20 25.89
C SER A 314 -3.28 8.47 25.04
N HIS A 315 -3.03 8.42 23.72
CA HIS A 315 -3.13 9.56 22.82
C HIS A 315 -4.51 10.24 22.87
N PRO A 316 -4.59 11.59 22.94
CA PRO A 316 -5.86 12.33 23.09
C PRO A 316 -6.93 11.96 22.06
N LEU A 317 -6.56 11.80 20.79
CA LEU A 317 -7.49 11.39 19.72
C LEU A 317 -8.10 9.99 19.95
N LEU A 318 -7.33 9.04 20.49
CA LEU A 318 -7.86 7.70 20.79
C LEU A 318 -8.85 7.75 21.94
N ARG A 319 -8.60 8.57 22.97
CA ARG A 319 -9.56 8.83 24.05
C ARG A 319 -10.84 9.45 23.53
N GLU A 320 -10.71 10.37 22.58
CA GLU A 320 -11.86 11.03 21.97
C GLU A 320 -12.72 10.07 21.15
N LEU A 321 -12.08 9.25 20.31
CA LEU A 321 -12.74 8.23 19.50
C LEU A 321 -13.48 7.20 20.34
N THR A 322 -12.82 6.70 21.40
CA THR A 322 -13.40 5.70 22.30
C THR A 322 -14.48 6.28 23.20
N GLY A 323 -14.34 7.53 23.63
CA GLY A 323 -15.29 8.18 24.54
C GLY A 323 -16.57 8.67 23.86
N ARG A 324 -16.51 9.16 22.61
CA ARG A 324 -17.64 9.84 21.97
C ARG A 324 -18.14 9.21 20.67
N TYR A 325 -17.32 8.37 20.01
CA TYR A 325 -17.60 7.95 18.64
C TYR A 325 -17.72 6.43 18.46
N GLY A 326 -17.93 5.67 19.54
CA GLY A 326 -18.20 4.23 19.47
C GLY A 326 -17.06 3.43 18.86
N ALA A 327 -15.83 3.84 19.18
CA ALA A 327 -14.61 3.14 18.80
C ALA A 327 -14.06 2.31 19.98
N TYR A 328 -13.37 1.22 19.67
CA TYR A 328 -12.83 0.26 20.64
C TYR A 328 -11.38 -0.02 20.32
N MET A 329 -10.52 -0.01 21.33
CA MET A 329 -9.09 -0.25 21.14
C MET A 329 -8.80 -1.74 21.03
N ARG A 330 -7.94 -2.15 20.10
CA ARG A 330 -7.47 -3.53 19.94
C ARG A 330 -5.96 -3.58 19.80
N GLU A 331 -5.31 -4.32 20.69
CA GLU A 331 -3.85 -4.37 20.69
C GLU A 331 -3.31 -5.52 19.82
N ILE A 332 -2.46 -5.19 18.86
CA ILE A 332 -1.68 -6.17 18.10
C ILE A 332 -0.48 -6.58 18.95
N ARG A 333 -0.48 -7.85 19.40
CA ARG A 333 0.58 -8.40 20.27
C ARG A 333 1.54 -9.34 19.56
N ASP A 334 1.16 -9.87 18.41
CA ASP A 334 2.04 -10.75 17.65
C ASP A 334 3.10 -9.91 16.92
N PRO A 335 4.40 -10.07 17.24
CA PRO A 335 5.47 -9.27 16.63
C PRO A 335 5.67 -9.57 15.14
N ARG A 336 5.04 -10.61 14.59
CA ARG A 336 5.07 -10.91 13.15
C ARG A 336 4.09 -10.02 12.37
N ALA A 337 3.01 -9.56 13.01
CA ALA A 337 2.03 -8.65 12.43
C ALA A 337 2.60 -7.23 12.36
N THR A 338 3.43 -6.97 11.35
CA THR A 338 4.09 -5.66 11.15
C THR A 338 3.73 -5.07 9.80
N LYS A 339 3.78 -3.73 9.69
CA LYS A 339 3.51 -2.99 8.45
C LYS A 339 2.17 -3.42 7.84
N PHE A 340 2.18 -3.93 6.60
CA PHE A 340 1.00 -4.35 5.84
C PHE A 340 0.24 -5.53 6.47
N TYR A 341 0.92 -6.41 7.21
CA TYR A 341 0.34 -7.62 7.78
C TYR A 341 -0.47 -7.38 9.06
N THR A 342 -0.46 -6.15 9.58
CA THR A 342 -1.34 -5.72 10.66
C THR A 342 -2.81 -5.76 10.25
N LYS A 343 -3.12 -5.49 8.97
CA LYS A 343 -4.48 -5.53 8.41
C LYS A 343 -5.06 -6.93 8.41
N THR A 344 -4.27 -7.91 7.96
CA THR A 344 -4.70 -9.32 7.93
C THR A 344 -4.91 -9.84 9.35
N TYR A 345 -4.03 -9.47 10.29
CA TYR A 345 -4.19 -9.77 11.72
C TYR A 345 -5.46 -9.15 12.31
N ALA A 346 -5.73 -7.88 12.01
CA ALA A 346 -6.92 -7.18 12.49
C ALA A 346 -8.22 -7.83 11.99
N VAL A 347 -8.28 -8.17 10.70
CA VAL A 347 -9.40 -8.92 10.11
C VAL A 347 -9.53 -10.30 10.77
N PHE A 348 -8.44 -11.04 10.94
CA PHE A 348 -8.48 -12.39 11.50
C PHE A 348 -8.95 -12.42 12.95
N TYR A 349 -8.57 -11.44 13.78
CA TYR A 349 -8.85 -11.42 15.23
C TYR A 349 -9.94 -10.43 15.66
N SER A 350 -10.67 -9.81 14.73
CA SER A 350 -11.79 -8.91 15.05
C SER A 350 -12.81 -9.57 15.99
N ALA A 351 -13.51 -8.77 16.79
CA ALA A 351 -14.62 -9.28 17.59
C ALA A 351 -15.91 -9.47 16.77
N PHE A 352 -15.98 -8.88 15.56
CA PHE A 352 -17.18 -8.85 14.74
C PHE A 352 -17.24 -9.99 13.72
N ASP A 353 -18.45 -10.51 13.48
CA ASP A 353 -18.67 -11.61 12.52
C ASP A 353 -18.43 -11.13 11.08
N GLU A 354 -19.05 -10.01 10.70
CA GLU A 354 -18.90 -9.33 9.43
C GLU A 354 -18.09 -8.03 9.61
N VAL A 355 -17.03 -7.87 8.82
CA VAL A 355 -16.09 -6.75 8.98
C VAL A 355 -15.90 -5.98 7.67
N LEU A 356 -15.96 -4.66 7.75
CA LEU A 356 -15.44 -3.76 6.73
C LEU A 356 -14.08 -3.22 7.20
N LEU A 357 -13.00 -3.71 6.59
CA LEU A 357 -11.68 -3.11 6.77
C LEU A 357 -11.61 -1.84 5.92
N LEU A 358 -11.10 -0.75 6.50
CA LEU A 358 -10.76 0.47 5.78
C LEU A 358 -9.34 0.93 6.15
N ASP A 359 -8.56 1.30 5.14
CA ASP A 359 -7.32 2.04 5.36
C ASP A 359 -7.64 3.42 5.97
N ALA A 360 -6.69 3.93 6.76
CA ALA A 360 -6.84 5.19 7.49
C ALA A 360 -7.05 6.42 6.59
N ASP A 361 -6.73 6.32 5.31
CA ASP A 361 -6.87 7.33 4.26
C ASP A 361 -7.89 6.93 3.18
N ASN A 362 -8.75 5.98 3.51
CA ASN A 362 -9.87 5.54 2.69
C ASN A 362 -11.20 6.01 3.27
N PHE A 363 -11.90 6.86 2.53
CA PHE A 363 -13.07 7.58 3.05
C PHE A 363 -14.35 7.15 2.35
N ALA A 364 -15.34 6.74 3.14
CA ALA A 364 -16.68 6.50 2.64
C ALA A 364 -17.37 7.82 2.25
N VAL A 365 -18.07 7.83 1.12
CA VAL A 365 -18.82 9.01 0.64
C VAL A 365 -20.27 9.06 1.14
N ARG A 366 -20.75 7.97 1.74
CA ARG A 366 -22.05 7.77 2.39
C ARG A 366 -21.93 6.71 3.49
N ASP A 367 -22.99 6.50 4.27
CA ASP A 367 -23.04 5.39 5.23
C ASP A 367 -22.84 4.04 4.52
N PRO A 368 -21.79 3.27 4.85
CA PRO A 368 -21.50 2.00 4.18
C PRO A 368 -22.32 0.81 4.73
N THR A 369 -23.21 1.02 5.72
CA THR A 369 -23.93 -0.09 6.38
C THR A 369 -24.74 -0.96 5.41
N TYR A 370 -25.30 -0.37 4.35
CA TYR A 370 -26.07 -1.11 3.35
C TYR A 370 -25.24 -2.16 2.59
N LEU A 371 -23.89 -2.02 2.53
CA LEU A 371 -23.02 -2.97 1.83
C LEU A 371 -23.16 -4.38 2.41
N PHE A 372 -23.34 -4.48 3.72
CA PHE A 372 -23.55 -5.75 4.43
C PHE A 372 -24.87 -6.42 4.03
N ASP A 373 -25.83 -5.69 3.46
CA ASP A 373 -27.13 -6.24 3.07
C ASP A 373 -27.28 -6.40 1.56
N THR A 374 -26.21 -6.13 0.80
CA THR A 374 -26.19 -6.38 -0.64
C THR A 374 -26.34 -7.89 -0.93
N PRO A 375 -27.07 -8.28 -1.99
CA PRO A 375 -27.20 -9.69 -2.37
C PRO A 375 -25.85 -10.39 -2.53
N GLN A 376 -24.88 -9.69 -3.13
CA GLN A 376 -23.53 -10.17 -3.37
C GLN A 376 -22.82 -10.54 -2.06
N PHE A 377 -22.88 -9.67 -1.05
CA PHE A 377 -22.26 -9.99 0.24
C PHE A 377 -23.02 -11.09 0.98
N ARG A 378 -24.35 -11.08 0.93
CA ARG A 378 -25.19 -12.09 1.62
C ARG A 378 -25.03 -13.49 1.03
N GLU A 379 -24.81 -13.60 -0.27
CA GLU A 379 -24.59 -14.88 -0.95
C GLU A 379 -23.14 -15.35 -0.80
N GLU A 380 -22.17 -14.47 -1.02
CA GLU A 380 -20.78 -14.87 -1.18
C GLU A 380 -19.94 -14.69 0.09
N GLY A 381 -20.41 -13.88 1.05
CA GLY A 381 -19.73 -13.59 2.32
C GLY A 381 -18.46 -12.75 2.19
N ALA A 382 -18.09 -12.29 0.98
CA ALA A 382 -16.94 -11.43 0.79
C ALA A 382 -17.15 -10.50 -0.42
N ILE A 383 -16.81 -9.22 -0.28
CA ILE A 383 -16.71 -8.26 -1.39
C ILE A 383 -15.30 -7.70 -1.42
N PHE A 384 -14.66 -7.78 -2.60
CA PHE A 384 -13.36 -7.20 -2.90
C PHE A 384 -13.48 -6.16 -4.01
N TRP A 385 -12.58 -5.18 -3.95
CA TRP A 385 -12.53 -4.08 -4.90
C TRP A 385 -11.33 -4.21 -5.84
N PRO A 386 -11.48 -3.83 -7.12
CA PRO A 386 -10.39 -3.85 -8.08
C PRO A 386 -9.38 -2.74 -7.80
N ASP A 387 -8.09 -3.05 -7.97
CA ASP A 387 -7.03 -2.08 -8.17
C ASP A 387 -7.04 -1.58 -9.63
N PHE A 388 -6.22 -0.59 -9.97
CA PHE A 388 -6.09 -0.07 -11.34
C PHE A 388 -5.58 -1.10 -12.35
N TRP A 389 -5.03 -2.22 -11.90
CA TRP A 389 -4.25 -3.12 -12.74
C TRP A 389 -5.02 -4.37 -13.15
N ARG A 390 -4.89 -4.69 -14.44
CA ARG A 390 -5.33 -5.96 -15.03
C ARG A 390 -4.13 -6.81 -15.41
N PRO A 391 -4.28 -8.14 -15.59
CA PRO A 391 -3.17 -9.04 -15.91
C PRO A 391 -2.36 -8.59 -17.13
N LYS A 392 -3.00 -8.00 -18.16
CA LYS A 392 -2.30 -7.51 -19.36
C LYS A 392 -1.61 -6.15 -19.20
N LYS A 393 -1.93 -5.37 -18.15
CA LYS A 393 -1.45 -3.99 -17.93
C LYS A 393 -0.91 -3.78 -16.52
N THR A 394 -0.48 -4.85 -15.87
CA THR A 394 0.02 -4.82 -14.50
C THR A 394 1.41 -4.19 -14.40
N ILE A 395 1.61 -3.36 -13.38
CA ILE A 395 2.95 -2.92 -12.94
C ILE A 395 3.49 -3.78 -11.78
N PHE A 396 2.67 -4.72 -11.31
CA PHE A 396 2.96 -5.57 -10.17
C PHE A 396 3.55 -6.93 -10.53
N ASN A 397 3.67 -7.23 -11.83
CA ASN A 397 4.13 -8.52 -12.35
C ASN A 397 3.17 -9.66 -11.99
N ILE A 398 1.86 -9.43 -12.10
CA ILE A 398 0.77 -10.40 -11.88
C ILE A 398 0.04 -10.68 -13.22
N GLN A 399 0.81 -10.80 -14.30
CA GLN A 399 0.34 -11.21 -15.63
C GLN A 399 0.25 -12.74 -15.74
N PRO A 400 -0.40 -13.31 -16.78
CA PRO A 400 -0.63 -14.75 -16.86
C PRO A 400 0.63 -15.63 -16.82
N THR A 401 1.77 -15.13 -17.27
CA THR A 401 3.06 -15.84 -17.28
C THR A 401 3.88 -15.63 -16.00
N SER A 402 3.37 -14.88 -15.02
CA SER A 402 4.11 -14.55 -13.80
C SER A 402 4.43 -15.77 -12.96
N PHE A 403 5.62 -15.78 -12.34
CA PHE A 403 6.02 -16.84 -11.42
C PHE A 403 5.19 -16.88 -10.12
N VAL A 404 4.34 -15.87 -9.86
CA VAL A 404 3.41 -15.87 -8.72
C VAL A 404 2.47 -17.07 -8.75
N TRP A 405 2.00 -17.47 -9.92
CA TRP A 405 1.04 -18.55 -10.10
C TRP A 405 1.62 -19.91 -9.68
N GLU A 406 2.87 -20.18 -10.04
CA GLU A 406 3.57 -21.40 -9.63
C GLU A 406 3.81 -21.42 -8.10
N VAL A 407 4.33 -20.32 -7.53
CA VAL A 407 4.70 -20.28 -6.11
C VAL A 407 3.45 -20.37 -5.21
N PHE A 408 2.38 -19.69 -5.58
CA PHE A 408 1.12 -19.73 -4.83
C PHE A 408 0.28 -20.97 -5.16
N ASP A 409 0.71 -21.77 -6.14
CA ASP A 409 0.01 -22.95 -6.64
C ASP A 409 -1.44 -22.60 -7.03
N LEU A 410 -1.53 -21.65 -7.97
CA LEU A 410 -2.75 -21.04 -8.48
C LEU A 410 -2.74 -21.05 -10.01
N GLN A 411 -3.91 -21.10 -10.61
CA GLN A 411 -4.06 -20.86 -12.05
C GLN A 411 -4.20 -19.35 -12.33
N PRO A 412 -3.62 -18.84 -13.44
CA PRO A 412 -3.86 -17.48 -13.89
C PRO A 412 -5.35 -17.21 -14.10
N VAL A 413 -5.82 -16.05 -13.64
CA VAL A 413 -7.21 -15.61 -13.80
C VAL A 413 -7.28 -14.26 -14.52
N ASP A 414 -8.22 -14.10 -15.46
CA ASP A 414 -8.47 -12.82 -16.13
C ASP A 414 -9.48 -11.98 -15.33
N MET A 415 -8.98 -11.37 -14.26
CA MET A 415 -9.72 -10.41 -13.44
C MET A 415 -8.79 -9.31 -12.96
N PHE A 416 -9.36 -8.20 -12.50
CA PHE A 416 -8.56 -7.15 -11.87
C PHE A 416 -7.77 -7.70 -10.68
N GLU A 417 -6.58 -7.13 -10.49
CA GLU A 417 -5.89 -7.23 -9.21
C GLU A 417 -6.73 -6.58 -8.11
N GLN A 418 -6.52 -6.99 -6.86
CA GLN A 418 -7.34 -6.54 -5.74
C GLN A 418 -6.69 -5.40 -4.94
N GLU A 419 -7.46 -4.37 -4.62
CA GLU A 419 -7.09 -3.27 -3.72
C GLU A 419 -7.39 -3.66 -2.27
N SER A 420 -6.36 -3.72 -1.42
CA SER A 420 -6.47 -4.15 -0.02
C SER A 420 -6.79 -3.03 0.96
N GLY A 421 -6.88 -1.78 0.50
CA GLY A 421 -7.31 -0.63 1.30
C GLY A 421 -8.78 -0.68 1.73
N GLN A 422 -9.59 -1.57 1.16
CA GLN A 422 -10.91 -1.93 1.66
C GLN A 422 -11.29 -3.36 1.29
N VAL A 423 -11.81 -4.10 2.27
CA VAL A 423 -12.42 -5.42 2.06
C VAL A 423 -13.61 -5.58 2.99
N LEU A 424 -14.65 -6.27 2.52
CA LEU A 424 -15.83 -6.61 3.30
C LEU A 424 -15.90 -8.13 3.42
N ILE A 425 -15.87 -8.68 4.62
CA ILE A 425 -15.71 -10.13 4.85
C ILE A 425 -16.62 -10.59 5.99
N ASP A 426 -17.42 -11.62 5.75
CA ASP A 426 -17.98 -12.50 6.78
C ASP A 426 -16.93 -13.54 7.16
N ARG A 427 -16.40 -13.40 8.37
CA ARG A 427 -15.32 -14.25 8.87
C ARG A 427 -15.81 -15.65 9.20
N SER A 428 -17.09 -15.79 9.55
CA SER A 428 -17.71 -17.08 9.88
C SER A 428 -17.81 -17.99 8.65
N MET A 429 -17.98 -17.42 7.46
CA MET A 429 -18.02 -18.15 6.19
C MET A 429 -16.62 -18.50 5.67
N HIS A 430 -15.62 -17.64 5.91
CA HIS A 430 -14.35 -17.66 5.19
C HIS A 430 -13.12 -18.09 6.01
N GLN A 431 -13.31 -18.89 7.07
CA GLN A 431 -12.21 -19.31 7.95
C GLN A 431 -11.04 -19.98 7.22
N LYS A 432 -11.31 -20.78 6.17
CA LYS A 432 -10.27 -21.44 5.37
C LYS A 432 -9.42 -20.41 4.63
N ALA A 433 -10.06 -19.47 3.94
CA ALA A 433 -9.37 -18.41 3.21
C ALA A 433 -8.60 -17.49 4.17
N LEU A 434 -9.18 -17.17 5.33
CA LEU A 434 -8.51 -16.40 6.38
C LEU A 434 -7.25 -17.10 6.92
N ASN A 435 -7.26 -18.41 7.08
CA ASN A 435 -6.05 -19.16 7.45
C ASN A 435 -4.97 -19.07 6.37
N VAL A 436 -5.33 -19.26 5.09
CA VAL A 436 -4.38 -19.12 3.97
C VAL A 436 -3.83 -17.69 3.89
N LEU A 437 -4.67 -16.67 4.07
CA LEU A 437 -4.26 -15.26 4.13
C LEU A 437 -3.23 -15.03 5.24
N MET A 438 -3.46 -15.60 6.42
CA MET A 438 -2.52 -15.51 7.54
C MET A 438 -1.23 -16.28 7.26
N TYR A 439 -1.27 -17.41 6.55
CA TYR A 439 -0.06 -18.10 6.11
C TYR A 439 0.81 -17.18 5.23
N TYR A 440 0.21 -16.54 4.22
CA TYR A 440 0.93 -15.60 3.35
C TYR A 440 1.52 -14.44 4.14
N ALA A 441 0.71 -13.78 4.98
CA ALA A 441 1.15 -12.64 5.76
C ALA A 441 2.26 -12.99 6.79
N PHE A 442 2.27 -14.21 7.33
CA PHE A 442 3.19 -14.61 8.41
C PHE A 442 4.35 -15.48 7.93
N ASN A 443 4.37 -15.85 6.65
CA ASN A 443 5.46 -16.53 5.98
C ASN A 443 5.82 -15.84 4.64
N PRO A 444 6.13 -14.53 4.64
CA PRO A 444 6.23 -13.76 3.41
C PRO A 444 7.58 -13.91 2.69
N SER A 445 8.56 -14.55 3.33
CA SER A 445 9.96 -14.56 2.89
C SER A 445 10.18 -15.00 1.45
N ILE A 446 9.35 -15.93 0.95
CA ILE A 446 9.48 -16.46 -0.41
C ILE A 446 9.00 -15.42 -1.43
N PHE A 447 7.75 -14.94 -1.31
CA PHE A 447 7.21 -14.01 -2.30
C PHE A 447 7.81 -12.61 -2.19
N GLU A 448 8.27 -12.18 -1.01
CA GLU A 448 8.99 -10.92 -0.85
C GLU A 448 10.37 -10.98 -1.49
N ARG A 449 11.13 -12.07 -1.26
CA ARG A 449 12.44 -12.28 -1.90
C ARG A 449 12.32 -12.33 -3.42
N LEU A 450 11.26 -12.97 -3.92
CA LEU A 450 10.98 -13.07 -5.35
C LEU A 450 10.19 -11.89 -5.91
N ARG A 451 9.85 -10.89 -5.08
CA ARG A 451 9.08 -9.68 -5.45
C ARG A 451 7.80 -10.00 -6.24
N LEU A 452 7.09 -11.06 -5.86
CA LEU A 452 5.89 -11.55 -6.55
C LEU A 452 4.63 -10.78 -6.14
N ALA A 453 4.59 -10.32 -4.89
CA ALA A 453 3.55 -9.46 -4.34
C ALA A 453 4.20 -8.42 -3.41
N TRP A 454 3.55 -7.26 -3.22
CA TRP A 454 4.04 -6.17 -2.39
C TRP A 454 3.20 -6.03 -1.12
N GLY A 455 3.69 -6.54 0.00
CA GLY A 455 2.95 -6.50 1.26
C GLY A 455 1.67 -7.32 1.18
N ASP A 456 0.54 -6.70 1.53
CA ASP A 456 -0.80 -7.29 1.50
C ASP A 456 -1.51 -7.21 0.14
N LYS A 457 -0.88 -6.59 -0.86
CA LYS A 457 -1.40 -6.48 -2.23
C LYS A 457 -1.80 -7.86 -2.79
N ASP A 458 -3.05 -7.98 -3.25
CA ASP A 458 -3.66 -9.20 -3.79
C ASP A 458 -3.72 -10.41 -2.84
N LEU A 459 -3.17 -10.34 -1.61
CA LEU A 459 -3.11 -11.51 -0.73
C LEU A 459 -4.51 -12.02 -0.34
N PHE A 460 -5.48 -11.12 -0.17
CA PHE A 460 -6.88 -11.52 0.06
C PHE A 460 -7.41 -12.29 -1.15
N ARG A 461 -7.28 -11.75 -2.36
CA ARG A 461 -7.72 -12.45 -3.58
C ARG A 461 -7.02 -13.79 -3.77
N PHE A 462 -5.70 -13.86 -3.58
CA PHE A 462 -4.96 -15.12 -3.70
C PHE A 462 -5.39 -16.16 -2.68
N ALA A 463 -5.70 -15.76 -1.44
CA ALA A 463 -6.17 -16.69 -0.42
C ALA A 463 -7.56 -17.26 -0.72
N TRP A 464 -8.46 -16.45 -1.27
CA TRP A 464 -9.79 -16.90 -1.69
C TRP A 464 -9.71 -17.81 -2.92
N LEU A 465 -8.93 -17.45 -3.93
CA LEU A 465 -8.67 -18.30 -5.09
C LEU A 465 -8.06 -19.64 -4.67
N LYS A 466 -7.09 -19.63 -3.75
CA LYS A 466 -6.40 -20.86 -3.31
C LYS A 466 -7.32 -21.84 -2.59
N THR A 467 -8.35 -21.32 -1.92
CA THR A 467 -9.31 -22.13 -1.15
C THR A 467 -10.59 -22.45 -1.92
N GLY A 468 -10.76 -21.89 -3.12
CA GLY A 468 -12.03 -21.92 -3.84
C GLY A 468 -13.18 -21.25 -3.07
N SER A 469 -12.87 -20.32 -2.15
CA SER A 469 -13.88 -19.62 -1.36
C SER A 469 -14.58 -18.57 -2.21
N SER A 470 -15.90 -18.41 -2.05
CA SER A 470 -16.70 -17.42 -2.77
C SER A 470 -16.31 -15.98 -2.41
N PHE A 471 -16.32 -15.09 -3.39
CA PHE A 471 -16.16 -13.65 -3.18
C PHE A 471 -16.63 -12.88 -4.40
N HIS A 472 -17.30 -11.76 -4.15
CA HIS A 472 -17.72 -10.87 -5.20
C HIS A 472 -16.62 -9.86 -5.49
N MET A 473 -16.02 -9.91 -6.67
CA MET A 473 -15.16 -8.82 -7.15
C MET A 473 -16.05 -7.74 -7.76
N ILE A 474 -15.97 -6.51 -7.25
CA ILE A 474 -16.65 -5.37 -7.86
C ILE A 474 -16.25 -5.24 -9.33
N GLU A 475 -17.24 -5.34 -10.22
CA GLU A 475 -17.01 -5.36 -11.66
C GLU A 475 -16.62 -3.98 -12.21
N THR A 476 -17.09 -2.91 -11.55
CA THR A 476 -16.84 -1.54 -12.00
C THR A 476 -15.36 -1.20 -11.82
N PRO A 477 -14.62 -0.87 -12.89
CA PRO A 477 -13.22 -0.49 -12.78
C PRO A 477 -13.04 0.71 -11.85
N PRO A 478 -11.90 0.82 -11.15
CA PRO A 478 -11.67 1.95 -10.28
C PRO A 478 -11.54 3.24 -11.10
N GLY A 479 -12.18 4.29 -10.63
CA GLY A 479 -12.01 5.63 -11.16
C GLY A 479 -10.86 6.37 -10.48
N SER A 480 -10.71 7.65 -10.80
CA SER A 480 -9.67 8.50 -10.23
C SER A 480 -10.21 9.89 -9.91
N ALA A 481 -9.96 10.40 -8.71
CA ALA A 481 -10.34 11.74 -8.27
C ALA A 481 -9.10 12.63 -8.19
N GLY A 482 -9.23 13.87 -8.66
CA GLY A 482 -8.09 14.78 -8.75
C GLY A 482 -8.39 16.16 -9.32
N LEU A 483 -7.34 16.76 -9.88
CA LEU A 483 -7.40 18.07 -10.52
C LEU A 483 -7.50 17.92 -12.04
N LYS A 484 -8.25 18.85 -12.65
CA LYS A 484 -8.34 19.00 -14.10
C LYS A 484 -7.97 20.43 -14.46
N LEU A 485 -7.08 20.60 -15.43
CA LEU A 485 -6.80 21.91 -16.01
C LEU A 485 -7.75 22.11 -17.21
N PRO A 486 -8.71 23.06 -17.15
CA PRO A 486 -9.71 23.22 -18.21
C PRO A 486 -9.10 23.60 -19.56
N ASP A 487 -8.17 24.56 -19.58
CA ASP A 487 -7.62 25.13 -20.81
C ASP A 487 -6.78 24.13 -21.62
N GLN A 488 -6.04 23.24 -20.94
CA GLN A 488 -5.21 22.23 -21.58
C GLN A 488 -5.91 20.88 -21.71
N ASN A 489 -7.07 20.74 -21.08
CA ASN A 489 -7.83 19.50 -21.00
C ASN A 489 -7.01 18.31 -20.49
N ILE A 490 -6.23 18.55 -19.43
CA ILE A 490 -5.35 17.55 -18.80
C ILE A 490 -5.90 17.20 -17.42
N PHE A 491 -5.99 15.91 -17.14
CA PHE A 491 -6.42 15.37 -15.85
C PHE A 491 -5.24 14.78 -15.07
N CYS A 492 -5.24 14.96 -13.75
CA CYS A 492 -4.34 14.27 -12.83
C CYS A 492 -5.10 13.84 -11.58
N GLY A 493 -5.30 12.53 -11.45
CA GLY A 493 -5.88 11.93 -10.27
C GLY A 493 -4.86 11.56 -9.20
N VAL A 494 -5.21 11.75 -7.94
CA VAL A 494 -4.34 11.46 -6.77
C VAL A 494 -5.07 10.64 -5.70
N THR A 495 -6.26 10.16 -6.04
CA THR A 495 -7.15 9.41 -5.15
C THR A 495 -7.89 8.39 -6.01
N MET A 496 -7.89 7.14 -5.58
CA MET A 496 -8.63 6.07 -6.26
C MET A 496 -10.10 6.15 -5.90
N VAL A 497 -10.97 5.98 -6.89
CA VAL A 497 -12.43 6.00 -6.73
C VAL A 497 -12.95 4.59 -6.83
N GLN A 498 -13.73 4.16 -5.85
CA GLN A 498 -14.21 2.80 -5.71
C GLN A 498 -15.73 2.77 -5.66
N HIS A 499 -16.31 1.74 -6.27
CA HIS A 499 -17.74 1.62 -6.54
C HIS A 499 -18.37 0.48 -5.75
N ASP A 500 -19.66 0.54 -5.51
CA ASP A 500 -20.44 -0.57 -4.97
C ASP A 500 -20.96 -1.49 -6.10
N PRO A 501 -21.67 -2.59 -5.77
CA PRO A 501 -22.25 -3.49 -6.78
C PRO A 501 -23.28 -2.80 -7.71
N GLU A 502 -23.88 -1.69 -7.28
CA GLU A 502 -24.81 -0.88 -8.08
C GLU A 502 -24.09 0.21 -8.89
N ARG A 503 -22.75 0.17 -8.95
CA ARG A 503 -21.88 1.10 -9.67
C ARG A 503 -21.87 2.53 -9.12
N GLY A 504 -22.42 2.73 -7.92
CA GLY A 504 -22.36 3.99 -7.19
C GLY A 504 -21.02 4.15 -6.50
N ILE A 505 -20.42 5.35 -6.57
CA ILE A 505 -19.20 5.66 -5.82
C ILE A 505 -19.48 5.47 -4.32
N VAL A 506 -18.59 4.74 -3.64
CA VAL A 506 -18.72 4.43 -2.22
C VAL A 506 -17.47 4.80 -1.43
N PHE A 507 -16.27 4.65 -2.00
CA PHE A 507 -15.02 5.00 -1.31
C PHE A 507 -14.09 5.88 -2.16
N LEU A 508 -13.37 6.78 -1.48
CA LEU A 508 -12.30 7.61 -2.02
C LEU A 508 -11.00 7.32 -1.25
N HIS A 509 -10.10 6.57 -1.87
CA HIS A 509 -8.85 6.11 -1.26
C HIS A 509 -7.69 7.04 -1.64
N ARG A 510 -7.21 7.85 -0.68
CA ARG A 510 -6.13 8.85 -0.88
C ARG A 510 -4.75 8.17 -0.91
N ASN A 511 -4.49 7.40 -1.96
CA ASN A 511 -3.26 6.62 -2.10
C ASN A 511 -1.99 7.48 -2.32
N GLN A 512 -2.10 8.70 -2.86
CA GLN A 512 -0.96 9.63 -3.04
C GLN A 512 -0.94 10.74 -1.97
N GLU A 513 -1.88 11.69 -2.08
CA GLU A 513 -1.90 12.88 -1.24
C GLU A 513 -2.62 12.58 0.08
N LYS A 514 -1.87 12.18 1.12
CA LYS A 514 -2.43 11.82 2.43
C LYS A 514 -3.09 13.02 3.12
N LEU A 515 -4.15 12.75 3.86
CA LEU A 515 -4.88 13.76 4.60
C LEU A 515 -4.10 14.16 5.87
N SER A 516 -3.81 15.45 6.05
CA SER A 516 -3.01 15.98 7.17
C SER A 516 -3.45 17.40 7.55
N SER A 517 -3.25 17.81 8.80
CA SER A 517 -3.53 19.18 9.27
C SER A 517 -2.61 20.22 8.65
N GLU A 518 -1.44 19.79 8.18
CA GLU A 518 -0.43 20.65 7.58
C GLU A 518 -0.83 21.13 6.17
N ASN A 519 -1.62 20.32 5.44
CA ASN A 519 -2.06 20.64 4.09
C ASN A 519 -3.59 20.83 4.03
N ARG A 520 -4.00 22.04 3.65
CA ARG A 520 -5.42 22.42 3.53
C ARG A 520 -5.90 22.49 2.09
N GLU A 521 -5.04 22.18 1.13
CA GLU A 521 -5.39 22.21 -0.28
C GLU A 521 -6.36 21.07 -0.61
N LYS A 522 -7.41 21.44 -1.35
CA LYS A 522 -8.33 20.48 -1.95
C LYS A 522 -7.71 19.88 -3.19
N VAL A 523 -7.77 18.57 -3.30
CA VAL A 523 -7.27 17.82 -4.45
C VAL A 523 -8.40 17.14 -5.22
N TRP A 524 -9.64 17.13 -4.72
CA TRP A 524 -10.79 16.56 -5.40
C TRP A 524 -11.62 17.64 -6.10
N ALA A 525 -11.20 18.02 -7.31
CA ALA A 525 -12.00 18.91 -8.14
C ALA A 525 -12.89 18.13 -9.13
N HIS A 526 -12.40 16.99 -9.63
CA HIS A 526 -13.09 16.19 -10.62
C HIS A 526 -12.92 14.69 -10.34
N ILE A 527 -13.89 13.89 -10.79
CA ILE A 527 -13.82 12.43 -10.83
C ILE A 527 -13.79 11.96 -12.28
N GLN A 528 -12.82 11.12 -12.58
CA GLN A 528 -12.69 10.40 -13.84
C GLN A 528 -13.14 8.95 -13.66
N ASP A 529 -14.21 8.56 -14.36
CA ASP A 529 -14.75 7.19 -14.34
C ASP A 529 -14.73 6.56 -15.73
N PHE A 530 -14.48 5.25 -15.77
CA PHE A 530 -14.51 4.49 -17.02
C PHE A 530 -15.94 4.40 -17.59
N ARG A 531 -16.07 4.49 -18.91
CA ARG A 531 -17.34 4.33 -19.62
C ARG A 531 -17.72 2.86 -19.77
N MET A 532 -18.01 2.24 -18.63
CA MET A 532 -18.45 0.86 -18.55
C MET A 532 -19.68 0.63 -19.45
N ASP A 533 -19.76 -0.55 -20.06
CA ASP A 533 -20.76 -0.99 -21.07
C ASP A 533 -20.77 -0.22 -22.40
N GLN A 534 -20.04 0.89 -22.51
CA GLN A 534 -19.91 1.68 -23.75
C GLN A 534 -18.55 1.46 -24.42
N VAL A 535 -17.53 1.12 -23.64
CA VAL A 535 -16.14 0.98 -24.09
C VAL A 535 -15.63 -0.38 -23.62
N SER A 536 -14.84 -1.04 -24.48
CA SER A 536 -14.23 -2.33 -24.18
C SER A 536 -13.30 -2.20 -22.97
N LEU A 537 -13.34 -3.17 -22.05
CA LEU A 537 -12.43 -3.20 -20.91
C LEU A 537 -10.95 -3.32 -21.32
N GLU A 538 -10.66 -3.76 -22.55
CA GLU A 538 -9.31 -3.73 -23.12
C GLU A 538 -8.79 -2.29 -23.31
N ASP A 539 -9.68 -1.31 -23.46
CA ASP A 539 -9.35 0.11 -23.60
C ASP A 539 -9.26 0.85 -22.25
N TYR A 540 -9.57 0.17 -21.15
CA TYR A 540 -9.26 0.68 -19.81
C TYR A 540 -7.73 0.75 -19.62
N ASP A 541 -7.19 1.96 -19.66
CA ASP A 541 -5.76 2.26 -19.59
C ASP A 541 -5.49 3.38 -18.59
N VAL A 542 -5.13 2.99 -17.37
CA VAL A 542 -4.70 3.88 -16.30
C VAL A 542 -3.18 3.86 -16.18
N ARG A 543 -2.55 5.02 -16.03
CA ARG A 543 -1.09 5.12 -15.89
C ARG A 543 -0.70 5.96 -14.68
N GLY A 544 0.32 5.51 -13.97
CA GLY A 544 1.01 6.31 -12.94
C GLY A 544 2.04 7.24 -13.58
N ALA A 545 1.62 8.42 -14.04
CA ALA A 545 2.50 9.40 -14.68
C ALA A 545 3.01 10.45 -13.67
N ASN A 546 4.18 11.05 -13.91
CA ASN A 546 4.62 12.20 -13.10
C ASN A 546 3.77 13.43 -13.47
N GLY A 547 3.36 14.24 -12.48
CA GLY A 547 2.55 15.45 -12.73
C GLY A 547 3.27 16.50 -13.59
N GLY A 548 4.60 16.44 -13.64
CA GLY A 548 5.43 17.20 -14.57
C GLY A 548 5.22 18.71 -14.44
N ARG A 549 5.19 19.41 -15.58
CA ARG A 549 4.99 20.86 -15.60
C ARG A 549 3.55 21.31 -15.31
N TYR A 550 2.58 20.42 -15.44
CA TYR A 550 1.16 20.74 -15.32
C TYR A 550 0.67 20.61 -13.88
N PHE A 551 1.19 19.63 -13.15
CA PHE A 551 0.92 19.42 -11.74
C PHE A 551 2.23 19.16 -10.97
N PRO A 552 3.13 20.15 -10.87
CA PRO A 552 4.45 19.96 -10.28
C PRO A 552 4.42 19.56 -8.80
N GLN A 553 3.30 19.80 -8.12
CA GLN A 553 3.08 19.39 -6.74
C GLN A 553 2.85 17.88 -6.61
N PHE A 554 2.32 17.22 -7.65
CA PHE A 554 1.98 15.80 -7.61
C PHE A 554 3.11 14.94 -8.17
N LYS A 555 3.70 14.13 -7.30
CA LYS A 555 4.75 13.17 -7.70
C LYS A 555 4.24 12.15 -8.71
N ARG A 556 2.97 11.74 -8.56
CA ARG A 556 2.29 10.78 -9.43
C ARG A 556 0.82 11.15 -9.61
N CYS A 557 0.37 11.01 -10.84
CA CYS A 557 -1.00 11.13 -11.31
C CYS A 557 -1.48 9.75 -11.75
N TYR A 558 -2.70 9.41 -11.39
CA TYR A 558 -3.43 8.21 -11.81
C TYR A 558 -4.67 8.60 -12.61
N GLY A 559 -5.06 7.70 -13.50
CA GLY A 559 -6.09 7.90 -14.51
C GLY A 559 -5.49 8.03 -15.91
N LYS A 560 -6.29 8.55 -16.83
CA LYS A 560 -5.90 8.93 -18.18
C LYS A 560 -5.78 10.45 -18.25
N ASP A 561 -4.58 10.92 -18.56
CA ASP A 561 -4.21 12.34 -18.51
C ASP A 561 -4.80 13.17 -19.66
N ILE A 562 -4.74 12.65 -20.88
CA ILE A 562 -5.20 13.29 -22.11
C ILE A 562 -6.01 12.33 -22.99
N TYR A 563 -6.85 12.89 -23.87
CA TYR A 563 -7.74 12.12 -24.75
C TYR A 563 -8.58 11.07 -23.99
N TYR A 564 -8.84 11.36 -22.71
CA TYR A 564 -9.52 10.44 -21.82
C TYR A 564 -10.98 10.26 -22.23
N GLU A 565 -11.57 11.19 -22.97
CA GLU A 565 -12.96 11.18 -23.42
C GLU A 565 -13.32 9.98 -24.28
N ASN A 566 -12.33 9.31 -24.87
CA ASN A 566 -12.55 8.10 -25.65
C ASN A 566 -12.99 6.91 -24.78
N ALA A 567 -12.51 6.84 -23.55
CA ALA A 567 -12.71 5.70 -22.64
C ALA A 567 -13.31 6.08 -21.28
N PHE A 568 -13.24 7.35 -20.90
CA PHE A 568 -13.58 7.86 -19.58
C PHE A 568 -14.55 9.04 -19.67
N THR A 569 -15.28 9.25 -18.60
CA THR A 569 -15.99 10.50 -18.31
C THR A 569 -15.21 11.26 -17.25
N VAL A 570 -15.28 12.59 -17.26
CA VAL A 570 -14.75 13.42 -16.17
C VAL A 570 -15.86 14.36 -15.74
N LYS A 571 -16.27 14.27 -14.47
CA LYS A 571 -17.34 15.07 -13.87
C LYS A 571 -16.77 15.96 -12.77
N ALA A 572 -17.29 17.17 -12.63
CA ALA A 572 -16.94 18.04 -11.52
C ALA A 572 -17.45 17.44 -10.20
N ILE A 573 -16.68 17.56 -9.11
CA ILE A 573 -17.08 17.03 -7.81
C ILE A 573 -18.36 17.70 -7.30
N GLU A 574 -18.59 18.95 -7.70
CA GLU A 574 -19.75 19.79 -7.35
C GLU A 574 -21.07 19.23 -7.87
N GLU A 575 -21.04 18.38 -8.90
CA GLU A 575 -22.21 17.71 -9.46
C GLU A 575 -22.60 16.45 -8.67
N LEU A 576 -21.77 16.01 -7.73
CA LEU A 576 -21.95 14.77 -6.98
C LEU A 576 -22.54 15.03 -5.59
N PRO A 577 -23.30 14.08 -5.02
CA PRO A 577 -24.00 14.27 -3.73
C PRO A 577 -23.06 14.48 -2.54
N PHE A 578 -21.77 14.20 -2.71
CA PHE A 578 -20.73 14.33 -1.68
C PHE A 578 -19.71 15.45 -1.97
N ALA A 579 -20.05 16.44 -2.80
CA ALA A 579 -19.19 17.59 -3.13
C ALA A 579 -18.50 18.25 -1.91
N GLY A 580 -19.18 18.33 -0.77
CA GLY A 580 -18.65 18.91 0.46
C GLY A 580 -17.74 18.01 1.29
N LEU A 581 -17.51 16.75 0.89
CA LEU A 581 -16.82 15.75 1.70
C LEU A 581 -15.37 16.15 2.02
N GLU A 582 -14.58 16.56 1.02
CA GLU A 582 -13.18 16.92 1.25
C GLU A 582 -13.04 18.07 2.25
N GLN A 583 -13.88 19.09 2.12
CA GLN A 583 -13.89 20.22 3.04
C GLN A 583 -14.22 19.80 4.46
N ARG A 584 -15.16 18.87 4.64
CA ARG A 584 -15.51 18.35 5.97
C ARG A 584 -14.36 17.54 6.56
N LEU A 585 -13.75 16.65 5.78
CA LEU A 585 -12.58 15.87 6.22
C LEU A 585 -11.44 16.79 6.66
N LEU A 586 -11.08 17.79 5.84
CA LEU A 586 -10.08 18.79 6.20
C LEU A 586 -10.45 19.55 7.49
N SER A 587 -11.73 19.84 7.70
CA SER A 587 -12.18 20.50 8.94
C SER A 587 -12.03 19.61 10.17
N PHE A 588 -12.34 18.31 10.07
CA PHE A 588 -12.15 17.36 11.16
C PHE A 588 -10.68 17.10 11.48
N VAL A 589 -9.80 17.13 10.49
CA VAL A 589 -8.36 17.02 10.73
C VAL A 589 -7.82 18.23 11.50
N GLN A 590 -8.35 19.43 11.23
CA GLN A 590 -8.00 20.62 12.01
C GLN A 590 -8.53 20.56 13.44
N GLU A 591 -9.72 19.98 13.63
CA GLU A 591 -10.25 19.66 14.96
C GLU A 591 -9.32 18.66 15.68
N ALA A 592 -8.91 17.59 14.99
CA ALA A 592 -7.98 16.60 15.54
C ALA A 592 -6.64 17.23 15.96
N ALA A 593 -6.10 18.13 15.14
CA ALA A 593 -4.85 18.83 15.42
C ALA A 593 -4.91 19.73 16.66
N ARG A 594 -6.10 20.25 17.01
CA ARG A 594 -6.29 20.98 18.27
C ARG A 594 -6.35 20.03 19.47
N ILE A 595 -6.99 18.87 19.30
CA ILE A 595 -7.12 17.86 20.35
C ILE A 595 -5.76 17.23 20.70
N ASP A 596 -4.93 16.93 19.71
CA ASP A 596 -3.58 16.37 19.92
C ASP A 596 -2.49 17.42 20.19
N GLY A 597 -2.84 18.71 20.12
CA GLY A 597 -1.95 19.83 20.41
C GLY A 597 -0.94 20.15 19.30
N THR A 598 -1.07 19.55 18.12
CA THR A 598 -0.22 19.87 16.97
C THR A 598 -0.55 21.22 16.33
N LEU A 599 -1.75 21.76 16.56
CA LEU A 599 -2.13 23.11 16.18
C LEU A 599 -2.38 23.95 17.44
N GLU A 600 -1.53 24.97 17.68
CA GLU A 600 -1.72 25.91 18.77
C GLU A 600 -3.03 26.69 18.60
N GLU A 601 -3.81 26.82 19.67
CA GLU A 601 -4.90 27.79 19.71
C GLU A 601 -4.29 29.17 19.57
N LYS A 602 -4.61 29.88 18.47
CA LYS A 602 -4.43 31.34 18.48
C LYS A 602 -5.33 31.87 19.59
N PRO A 603 -4.83 32.67 20.54
CA PRO A 603 -5.69 33.40 21.46
C PRO A 603 -6.74 34.12 20.63
N ASN A 604 -8.00 33.94 20.98
CA ASN A 604 -9.08 34.74 20.46
C ASN A 604 -8.78 36.21 20.78
N ASP A 605 -8.27 36.97 19.82
CA ASP A 605 -8.37 38.43 19.83
C ASP A 605 -9.85 38.77 19.61
N ILE A 606 -10.67 38.59 20.65
CA ILE A 606 -11.95 39.29 20.76
C ILE A 606 -11.60 40.69 21.25
N GLU A 607 -11.17 41.55 20.34
CA GLU A 607 -11.40 42.98 20.46
C GLU A 607 -12.67 43.32 19.67
N GLY A 608 -13.78 43.40 20.41
CA GLY A 608 -14.93 44.26 20.13
C GLY A 608 -15.58 44.17 18.75
N GLU A 609 -16.49 43.22 18.56
CA GLU A 609 -17.69 43.48 17.77
C GLU A 609 -18.91 43.32 18.67
N ASP A 610 -19.70 44.39 18.73
CA ASP A 610 -20.88 44.56 19.56
C ASP A 610 -21.86 43.39 19.40
N VAL A 611 -22.06 42.65 20.49
CA VAL A 611 -23.19 41.73 20.64
C VAL A 611 -24.44 42.58 20.77
N VAL A 612 -25.19 42.71 19.68
CA VAL A 612 -26.59 43.15 19.74
C VAL A 612 -27.41 41.98 20.26
N ASP A 613 -27.73 42.05 21.54
CA ASP A 613 -28.60 41.12 22.25
C ASP A 613 -30.05 41.28 21.75
N VAL A 614 -30.57 40.28 21.05
CA VAL A 614 -31.97 40.24 20.58
C VAL A 614 -32.75 39.28 21.48
N ALA A 615 -33.20 39.80 22.63
CA ALA A 615 -34.27 39.19 23.41
C ALA A 615 -34.89 40.17 24.42
N ASP A 616 -35.74 41.11 23.96
CA ASP A 616 -36.83 41.65 24.80
C ASP A 616 -38.03 42.10 23.93
N PRO A 617 -39.14 41.33 23.88
CA PRO A 617 -40.36 41.73 23.21
C PRO A 617 -41.26 42.51 24.17
N ALA A 618 -40.82 43.69 24.61
CA ALA A 618 -41.68 44.60 25.38
C ALA A 618 -41.18 46.05 25.37
N LYS A 619 -41.21 46.72 24.20
CA LYS A 619 -41.51 48.17 24.07
C LYS A 619 -41.50 48.62 22.59
N ARG A 620 -42.72 48.87 22.10
CA ARG A 620 -43.14 49.70 20.95
C ARG A 620 -42.64 49.35 19.56
#